data_AF-A0A2N2X6I7-F1
#
_entry.id   AF-A0A2N2X6I7-F1
#
_cell.length_a   1.000
_cell.length_b   1.000
_cell.length_c   1.000
_cell.angle_alpha   90.00
_cell.angle_beta   90.00
_cell.angle_gamma   90.00
#
_symmetry.space_group_name_H-M   'P 1'
#
loop_
_entity.id
_entity.type
_entity.pdbx_description
1 polymer ?
#
loop_
_entity_poly.entity_id
_entity_poly.type
_entity_poly.pdbx_seq_one_letter_code
_entity_poly.pdbx_strand_id
1 'polypeptide(L)'
;MIQIHRDFESIAKWHSQSVMSNFNLANLINGHIINNGTIEDNFLIFLSQNLEDVLSLHPILLEKQIISKANSILGNQYFTEKANRPNTPGRKPRLNKVFIELLNSIFDYEKFCSYGTGYNAHCLTEKLEIKVCPYCNRNYISTLKPNKSIAIGNQGGTRPTLDHFYLKSDYPYLALSFWNLIPSCFSCNTQFRNTKHFDIFNNIHPYLNGFENFLYFQTDIIDITEFIGNSNKIFELELKENGKTIQNSFKLEKTKKNNLVFRLEEIYSQNHKSDVREIIQKAIIYDDKYSKSLYDNWSGIFTDEYDAQKMMLGNYTNIKDFEKRPLSKLTRDIANELGLI
;
A
#
# COMPACT_ATOMS: atom_id res chain seq x y z
N MET A 1 -5.48 0.02 -7.96
CA MET A 1 -5.19 -0.21 -6.52
C MET A 1 -6.32 -1.00 -5.90
N ILE A 2 -6.06 -1.74 -4.83
CA ILE A 2 -7.05 -2.51 -4.08
C ILE A 2 -7.11 -2.07 -2.60
N GLN A 3 -8.28 -2.20 -2.00
CA GLN A 3 -8.45 -2.07 -0.56
C GLN A 3 -7.98 -3.35 0.12
N ILE A 4 -7.25 -3.22 1.22
CA ILE A 4 -6.93 -4.34 2.09
C ILE A 4 -7.94 -4.39 3.23
N HIS A 5 -8.45 -5.58 3.54
CA HIS A 5 -9.43 -5.79 4.60
C HIS A 5 -8.81 -6.54 5.77
N ARG A 6 -8.46 -5.82 6.84
CA ARG A 6 -7.96 -6.37 8.11
C ARG A 6 -8.42 -5.48 9.27
N ASP A 7 -8.29 -6.00 10.49
CA ASP A 7 -8.45 -5.19 11.71
C ASP A 7 -7.20 -4.32 11.93
N PHE A 8 -7.10 -3.24 11.16
CA PHE A 8 -5.95 -2.35 11.19
C PHE A 8 -5.83 -1.55 12.48
N GLU A 9 -6.92 -1.29 13.19
CA GLU A 9 -6.87 -0.61 14.49
C GLU A 9 -6.13 -1.47 15.51
N SER A 10 -6.43 -2.77 15.58
CA SER A 10 -5.72 -3.69 16.47
C SER A 10 -4.25 -3.86 16.06
N ILE A 11 -3.96 -3.93 14.76
CA ILE A 11 -2.58 -4.04 14.26
C ILE A 11 -1.79 -2.75 14.54
N ALA A 12 -2.42 -1.57 14.38
CA ALA A 12 -1.81 -0.28 14.67
C ALA A 12 -1.40 -0.15 16.15
N LYS A 13 -2.30 -0.56 17.07
CA LYS A 13 -2.02 -0.59 18.51
C LYS A 13 -0.86 -1.55 18.83
N TRP A 14 -0.90 -2.76 18.27
CA TRP A 14 0.18 -3.73 18.43
C TRP A 14 1.52 -3.20 17.90
N HIS A 15 1.51 -2.54 16.73
CA HIS A 15 2.70 -1.93 16.15
C HIS A 15 3.26 -0.84 17.07
N SER A 16 2.42 0.08 17.54
CA SER A 16 2.81 1.16 18.46
C SER A 16 3.45 0.62 19.74
N GLN A 17 2.82 -0.37 20.39
CA GLN A 17 3.37 -1.03 21.58
C GLN A 17 4.72 -1.71 21.31
N SER A 18 4.84 -2.38 20.17
CA SER A 18 6.08 -3.05 19.77
C SER A 18 7.20 -2.06 19.47
N VAL A 19 6.87 -0.93 18.83
CA VAL A 19 7.81 0.15 18.53
C VAL A 19 8.28 0.82 19.83
N MET A 20 7.36 1.20 20.72
CA MET A 20 7.70 1.83 22.01
C MET A 20 8.63 0.95 22.87
N SER A 21 8.36 -0.36 22.93
CA SER A 21 9.16 -1.30 23.73
C SER A 21 10.53 -1.64 23.16
N ASN A 22 10.75 -1.50 21.84
CA ASN A 22 11.99 -1.92 21.18
C ASN A 22 12.89 -0.75 20.75
N PHE A 23 12.35 0.46 20.60
CA PHE A 23 13.08 1.62 20.06
C PHE A 23 13.33 2.71 21.09
N ASN A 24 12.76 2.60 22.30
CA ASN A 24 12.99 3.52 23.42
C ASN A 24 12.71 5.01 23.08
N LEU A 25 11.76 5.26 22.18
CA LEU A 25 11.47 6.59 21.61
C LEU A 25 11.20 7.65 22.67
N ALA A 26 10.39 7.34 23.69
CA ALA A 26 10.06 8.29 24.74
C ALA A 26 11.30 8.80 25.49
N ASN A 27 12.23 7.90 25.84
CA ASN A 27 13.46 8.28 26.52
C ASN A 27 14.41 9.06 25.59
N LEU A 28 14.49 8.68 24.31
CA LEU A 28 15.28 9.43 23.33
C LEU A 28 14.75 10.85 23.15
N ILE A 29 13.43 11.02 22.97
CA ILE A 29 12.80 12.33 22.86
C ILE A 29 13.04 13.15 24.13
N ASN A 30 12.74 12.59 25.31
CA ASN A 30 12.88 13.30 26.59
C ASN A 30 14.33 13.69 26.90
N GLY A 31 15.31 12.87 26.51
CA GLY A 31 16.73 13.18 26.68
C GLY A 31 17.21 14.37 25.84
N HIS A 32 16.45 14.77 24.82
CA HIS A 32 16.76 15.91 23.95
C HIS A 32 15.90 17.16 24.25
N ILE A 33 14.96 17.08 25.18
CA ILE A 33 14.19 18.25 25.66
C ILE A 33 15.05 19.02 26.66
N ILE A 34 15.28 20.30 26.39
CA ILE A 34 16.13 21.20 27.18
C ILE A 34 15.29 22.29 27.88
N ASN A 35 14.00 22.44 27.52
CA ASN A 35 13.08 23.45 28.07
C ASN A 35 13.56 24.89 27.87
N ASN A 36 14.14 25.16 26.70
CA ASN A 36 14.66 26.49 26.33
C ASN A 36 13.67 27.30 25.48
N GLY A 37 12.50 26.73 25.14
CA GLY A 37 11.42 27.41 24.44
C GLY A 37 11.64 27.58 22.94
N THR A 38 12.64 26.91 22.33
CA THR A 38 12.76 26.91 20.87
C THR A 38 11.61 26.16 20.21
N ILE A 39 11.36 26.43 18.92
CA ILE A 39 10.31 25.73 18.16
C ILE A 39 10.58 24.22 18.10
N GLU A 40 11.84 23.81 18.00
CA GLU A 40 12.27 22.40 18.04
C GLU A 40 12.00 21.75 19.40
N ASP A 41 12.31 22.44 20.49
CA ASP A 41 12.08 21.96 21.86
C ASP A 41 10.57 21.81 22.14
N ASN A 42 9.78 22.81 21.73
CA ASN A 42 8.31 22.74 21.77
C ASN A 42 7.76 21.57 20.93
N PHE A 43 8.39 21.28 19.79
CA PHE A 43 8.00 20.14 18.96
C PHE A 43 8.35 18.79 19.61
N LEU A 44 9.52 18.67 20.25
CA LEU A 44 9.89 17.47 21.00
C LEU A 44 8.95 17.24 22.19
N ILE A 45 8.58 18.30 22.93
CA ILE A 45 7.57 18.23 24.00
C ILE A 45 6.23 17.71 23.44
N PHE A 46 5.79 18.26 22.31
CA PHE A 46 4.57 17.80 21.64
C PHE A 46 4.64 16.31 21.24
N LEU A 47 5.74 15.87 20.63
CA LEU A 47 5.94 14.46 20.26
C LEU A 47 5.95 13.55 21.50
N SER A 48 6.61 13.96 22.58
CA SER A 48 6.65 13.20 23.83
C SER A 48 5.25 12.97 24.41
N GLN A 49 4.39 13.99 24.36
CA GLN A 49 3.01 13.94 24.85
C GLN A 49 2.05 13.15 23.96
N ASN A 50 2.36 12.98 22.67
CA ASN A 50 1.45 12.39 21.67
C ASN A 50 2.07 11.19 20.96
N LEU A 51 3.05 10.53 21.57
CA LEU A 51 3.86 9.49 20.90
C LEU A 51 3.03 8.30 20.43
N GLU A 52 2.06 7.83 21.22
CA GLU A 52 1.17 6.73 20.83
C GLU A 52 0.32 7.09 19.60
N ASP A 53 -0.19 8.33 19.57
CA ASP A 53 -0.98 8.84 18.46
C ASP A 53 -0.13 9.01 17.19
N VAL A 54 1.10 9.50 17.32
CA VAL A 54 2.08 9.57 16.22
C VAL A 54 2.26 8.19 15.58
N LEU A 55 2.28 7.11 16.38
CA LEU A 55 2.54 5.75 15.91
C LEU A 55 1.31 5.00 15.40
N SER A 56 0.10 5.31 15.90
CA SER A 56 -1.08 4.47 15.67
C SER A 56 -2.39 5.19 15.37
N LEU A 57 -2.44 6.53 15.45
CA LEU A 57 -3.69 7.26 15.24
C LEU A 57 -4.18 7.09 13.79
N HIS A 58 -5.49 6.84 13.64
CA HIS A 58 -6.13 6.65 12.34
C HIS A 58 -5.79 7.79 11.35
N PRO A 59 -5.57 7.54 10.04
CA PRO A 59 -4.93 8.50 9.12
C PRO A 59 -5.60 9.88 9.03
N ILE A 60 -6.94 9.91 9.12
CA ILE A 60 -7.71 11.17 9.09
C ILE A 60 -7.44 12.01 10.35
N LEU A 61 -7.34 11.35 11.52
CA LEU A 61 -7.06 12.02 12.79
C LEU A 61 -5.58 12.37 12.90
N LEU A 62 -4.69 11.49 12.40
CA LEU A 62 -3.25 11.77 12.28
C LEU A 62 -2.99 13.09 11.52
N GLU A 63 -3.66 13.26 10.37
CA GLU A 63 -3.56 14.49 9.57
C GLU A 63 -4.08 15.72 10.35
N LYS A 64 -5.27 15.61 10.94
CA LYS A 64 -5.97 16.73 11.60
C LYS A 64 -5.36 17.14 12.94
N GLN A 65 -4.81 16.19 13.70
CA GLN A 65 -4.38 16.42 15.08
C GLN A 65 -2.87 16.43 15.20
N ILE A 66 -2.16 15.50 14.54
CA ILE A 66 -0.72 15.38 14.67
C ILE A 66 0.00 16.24 13.64
N ILE A 67 -0.26 16.02 12.35
CA ILE A 67 0.41 16.76 11.27
C ILE A 67 0.04 18.25 11.31
N SER A 68 -1.23 18.59 11.46
CA SER A 68 -1.65 19.99 11.59
C SER A 68 -1.01 20.70 12.78
N LYS A 69 -0.86 20.00 13.93
CA LYS A 69 -0.23 20.60 15.12
C LYS A 69 1.28 20.74 14.94
N ALA A 70 1.95 19.73 14.39
CA ALA A 70 3.37 19.77 14.02
C ALA A 70 3.66 20.98 13.12
N ASN A 71 2.84 21.16 12.09
CA ASN A 71 2.91 22.28 11.15
C ASN A 71 2.68 23.64 11.83
N SER A 72 1.83 23.72 12.84
CA SER A 72 1.64 24.96 13.61
C SER A 72 2.84 25.33 14.49
N ILE A 73 3.64 24.34 14.91
CA ILE A 73 4.82 24.54 15.77
C ILE A 73 6.05 24.89 14.93
N LEU A 74 6.31 24.11 13.89
CA LEU A 74 7.53 24.22 13.07
C LEU A 74 7.34 25.06 11.80
N GLY A 75 6.11 25.19 11.31
CA GLY A 75 5.79 25.74 9.99
C GLY A 75 5.71 24.65 8.90
N ASN A 76 4.81 24.86 7.93
CA ASN A 76 4.51 23.90 6.84
C ASN A 76 5.71 23.52 5.95
N GLN A 77 6.76 24.35 5.94
CA GLN A 77 7.91 24.16 5.06
C GLN A 77 9.19 23.76 5.80
N TYR A 78 9.11 23.53 7.12
CA TYR A 78 10.29 23.29 7.96
C TYR A 78 11.15 22.12 7.44
N PHE A 79 10.50 21.04 7.03
CA PHE A 79 11.15 19.82 6.51
C PHE A 79 11.42 19.87 5.00
N THR A 80 10.68 20.69 4.25
CA THR A 80 10.74 20.74 2.78
C THR A 80 11.68 21.81 2.23
N GLU A 81 12.15 22.73 3.07
CA GLU A 81 13.29 23.61 2.78
C GLU A 81 14.55 22.77 2.58
N LYS A 82 14.65 22.11 1.43
CA LYS A 82 15.88 21.53 0.93
C LYS A 82 16.95 22.60 1.07
N ALA A 83 18.06 22.21 1.68
CA ALA A 83 19.32 22.90 1.57
C ALA A 83 19.67 23.01 0.06
N ASN A 84 19.10 23.97 -0.66
CA ASN A 84 19.34 24.24 -2.08
C ASN A 84 20.75 24.81 -2.33
N ARG A 85 21.73 24.48 -1.47
CA ARG A 85 23.14 24.81 -1.64
C ARG A 85 23.98 23.63 -1.13
N PRO A 86 25.01 23.20 -1.87
CA PRO A 86 25.91 22.15 -1.41
C PRO A 86 26.56 22.52 -0.08
N ASN A 87 26.71 21.51 0.78
CA ASN A 87 27.48 21.62 2.02
C ASN A 87 28.91 22.05 1.68
N THR A 88 29.28 23.29 2.03
CA THR A 88 30.67 23.76 1.92
C THR A 88 31.48 23.16 3.08
N PRO A 89 32.61 22.48 2.84
CA PRO A 89 33.47 21.97 3.91
C PRO A 89 33.84 23.09 4.89
N GLY A 90 33.65 22.86 6.20
CA GLY A 90 33.99 23.83 7.26
C GLY A 90 32.86 24.73 7.77
N ARG A 91 31.64 24.68 7.20
CA ARG A 91 30.47 25.39 7.76
C ARG A 91 29.63 24.49 8.68
N LYS A 92 29.16 25.05 9.80
CA LYS A 92 28.17 24.38 10.67
C LYS A 92 26.89 24.07 9.87
N PRO A 93 26.29 22.88 10.03
CA PRO A 93 25.03 22.54 9.37
C PRO A 93 23.91 23.50 9.81
N ARG A 94 22.91 23.68 8.94
CA ARG A 94 21.70 24.46 9.29
C ARG A 94 20.96 23.77 10.44
N LEU A 95 20.33 24.57 11.31
CA LEU A 95 19.63 24.07 12.50
C LEU A 95 18.55 23.04 12.14
N ASN A 96 17.75 23.30 11.10
CA ASN A 96 16.73 22.36 10.63
C ASN A 96 17.31 21.02 10.15
N LYS A 97 18.49 21.04 9.52
CA LYS A 97 19.18 19.80 9.10
C LYS A 97 19.60 18.96 10.31
N VAL A 98 20.18 19.59 11.32
CA VAL A 98 20.57 18.91 12.57
C VAL A 98 19.33 18.32 13.25
N PHE A 99 18.22 19.06 13.28
CA PHE A 99 16.99 18.58 13.87
C PHE A 99 16.35 17.44 13.07
N ILE A 100 16.40 17.47 11.74
CA ILE A 100 15.97 16.36 10.88
C ILE A 100 16.82 15.11 11.13
N GLU A 101 18.15 15.25 11.23
CA GLU A 101 19.07 14.15 11.55
C GLU A 101 18.75 13.56 12.94
N LEU A 102 18.45 14.42 13.93
CA LEU A 102 17.96 14.00 15.24
C LEU A 102 16.66 13.18 15.14
N LEU A 103 15.63 13.69 14.45
CA LEU A 103 14.37 12.96 14.31
C LEU A 103 14.55 11.62 13.58
N ASN A 104 15.42 11.55 12.57
CA ASN A 104 15.75 10.28 11.91
C ASN A 104 16.46 9.29 12.85
N SER A 105 17.25 9.77 13.81
CA SER A 105 17.89 8.91 14.82
C SER A 105 16.90 8.42 15.88
N ILE A 106 15.85 9.19 16.17
CA ILE A 106 14.78 8.83 17.10
C ILE A 106 13.81 7.84 16.45
N PHE A 107 13.28 8.19 15.27
CA PHE A 107 12.38 7.36 14.46
C PHE A 107 13.18 6.56 13.43
N ASP A 108 14.11 5.74 13.92
CA ASP A 108 15.12 5.05 13.11
C ASP A 108 14.51 3.93 12.25
N TYR A 109 14.04 4.33 11.06
CA TYR A 109 13.52 3.42 10.05
C TYR A 109 14.57 2.45 9.51
N GLU A 110 15.85 2.83 9.46
CA GLU A 110 16.90 1.95 8.95
C GLU A 110 17.13 0.79 9.92
N LYS A 111 17.20 1.10 11.23
CA LYS A 111 17.22 0.08 12.29
C LYS A 111 15.96 -0.78 12.27
N PHE A 112 14.78 -0.19 12.06
CA PHE A 112 13.53 -0.94 11.91
C PHE A 112 13.56 -1.90 10.72
N CYS A 113 14.23 -1.54 9.62
CA CYS A 113 14.39 -2.38 8.44
C CYS A 113 15.49 -3.44 8.58
N SER A 114 16.45 -3.23 9.49
CA SER A 114 17.60 -4.09 9.68
C SER A 114 17.24 -5.48 10.22
N TYR A 115 18.09 -6.45 9.96
CA TYR A 115 17.93 -7.80 10.49
C TYR A 115 18.30 -7.83 11.98
N GLY A 116 17.33 -8.14 12.85
CA GLY A 116 17.53 -8.17 14.30
C GLY A 116 16.81 -9.34 14.98
N THR A 117 17.02 -9.51 16.28
CA THR A 117 16.27 -10.46 17.13
C THR A 117 15.02 -9.82 17.75
N GLY A 118 14.90 -8.49 17.72
CA GLY A 118 13.74 -7.75 18.21
C GLY A 118 12.72 -7.39 17.13
N TYR A 119 11.75 -6.54 17.51
CA TYR A 119 10.73 -6.04 16.60
C TYR A 119 11.33 -5.29 15.42
N ASN A 120 10.92 -5.65 14.19
CA ASN A 120 11.42 -5.07 12.96
C ASN A 120 10.39 -5.16 11.82
N ALA A 121 10.74 -4.66 10.63
CA ALA A 121 9.87 -4.61 9.46
C ALA A 121 9.33 -5.98 9.03
N HIS A 122 10.09 -7.07 9.18
CA HIS A 122 9.59 -8.42 8.86
C HIS A 122 8.47 -8.85 9.82
N CYS A 123 8.54 -8.46 11.10
CA CYS A 123 7.47 -8.73 12.04
C CYS A 123 6.18 -8.03 11.61
N LEU A 124 6.27 -6.76 11.18
CA LEU A 124 5.11 -6.02 10.68
C LEU A 124 4.54 -6.65 9.40
N THR A 125 5.38 -6.94 8.40
CA THR A 125 4.89 -7.48 7.12
C THR A 125 4.35 -8.91 7.24
N GLU A 126 4.92 -9.72 8.13
CA GLU A 126 4.37 -11.03 8.48
C GLU A 126 3.01 -10.89 9.15
N LYS A 127 2.84 -9.95 10.10
CA LYS A 127 1.56 -9.71 10.78
C LYS A 127 0.48 -9.18 9.84
N LEU A 128 0.86 -8.43 8.80
CA LEU A 128 -0.07 -7.90 7.79
C LEU A 128 -0.60 -8.99 6.84
N GLU A 129 0.20 -10.01 6.55
CA GLU A 129 -0.14 -11.13 5.66
C GLU A 129 -0.63 -10.71 4.26
N ILE A 130 -0.19 -9.54 3.78
CA ILE A 130 -0.51 -9.02 2.45
C ILE A 130 0.44 -9.67 1.45
N LYS A 131 -0.09 -10.47 0.52
CA LYS A 131 0.71 -11.23 -0.45
C LYS A 131 0.91 -10.51 -1.78
N VAL A 132 0.06 -9.55 -2.11
CA VAL A 132 0.08 -8.84 -3.40
C VAL A 132 0.08 -7.34 -3.16
N CYS A 133 0.89 -6.62 -3.93
CA CYS A 133 1.04 -5.18 -3.78
C CYS A 133 -0.33 -4.47 -3.91
N PRO A 134 -0.76 -3.71 -2.89
CA PRO A 134 -2.06 -3.03 -2.90
C PRO A 134 -2.14 -1.90 -3.94
N TYR A 135 -1.00 -1.31 -4.30
CA TYR A 135 -0.97 -0.24 -5.29
C TYR A 135 -1.31 -0.76 -6.69
N CYS A 136 -0.60 -1.81 -7.14
CA CYS A 136 -0.80 -2.30 -8.49
C CYS A 136 -1.74 -3.49 -8.61
N ASN A 137 -1.89 -4.34 -7.59
CA ASN A 137 -2.50 -5.68 -7.70
C ASN A 137 -1.85 -6.58 -8.78
N ARG A 138 -0.55 -6.40 -9.08
CA ARG A 138 0.18 -7.17 -10.11
C ARG A 138 1.31 -8.05 -9.59
N ASN A 139 1.97 -7.61 -8.51
CA ASN A 139 3.19 -8.25 -8.04
C ASN A 139 2.97 -8.87 -6.67
N TYR A 140 3.43 -10.11 -6.49
CA TYR A 140 3.59 -10.68 -5.16
C TYR A 140 4.59 -9.87 -4.34
N ILE A 141 4.35 -9.80 -3.04
CA ILE A 141 5.19 -9.14 -2.04
C ILE A 141 5.36 -10.07 -0.83
N SER A 142 6.25 -11.05 -0.99
CA SER A 142 6.44 -12.09 0.01
C SER A 142 7.24 -11.59 1.22
N THR A 143 6.90 -12.12 2.40
CA THR A 143 7.74 -12.02 3.60
C THR A 143 8.33 -13.39 3.90
N LEU A 144 9.65 -13.44 4.07
CA LEU A 144 10.42 -14.57 4.54
C LEU A 144 11.41 -14.05 5.57
N LYS A 145 11.28 -14.46 6.83
CA LYS A 145 12.25 -14.10 7.86
C LYS A 145 13.58 -14.82 7.59
N PRO A 146 14.73 -14.16 7.84
CA PRO A 146 16.01 -14.84 7.79
C PRO A 146 16.04 -15.99 8.79
N ASN A 147 16.50 -17.15 8.35
CA ASN A 147 16.78 -18.25 9.27
C ASN A 147 18.17 -18.05 9.87
N LYS A 148 18.25 -18.01 11.21
CA LYS A 148 19.52 -17.82 11.94
C LYS A 148 20.12 -19.13 12.45
N SER A 149 19.43 -20.27 12.30
CA SER A 149 19.84 -21.55 12.89
C SER A 149 20.73 -22.42 12.00
N ILE A 150 20.91 -22.09 10.73
CA ILE A 150 21.78 -22.87 9.84
C ILE A 150 23.11 -22.12 9.71
N ALA A 151 24.22 -22.76 10.08
CA ALA A 151 25.55 -22.12 10.14
C ALA A 151 26.28 -22.02 8.78
N ILE A 152 25.55 -22.16 7.65
CA ILE A 152 26.14 -22.27 6.32
C ILE A 152 25.55 -21.17 5.42
N GLY A 153 26.31 -20.09 5.21
CA GLY A 153 26.04 -19.08 4.19
C GLY A 153 24.83 -18.16 4.43
N ASN A 154 24.89 -16.93 3.90
CA ASN A 154 23.84 -15.91 3.98
C ASN A 154 22.43 -16.46 3.71
N GLN A 155 21.63 -16.66 4.76
CA GLN A 155 20.20 -17.02 4.65
C GLN A 155 19.34 -15.76 4.63
N GLY A 156 19.55 -14.91 3.62
CA GLY A 156 18.82 -13.65 3.47
C GLY A 156 17.32 -13.83 3.63
N GLY A 157 16.68 -12.91 4.35
CA GLY A 157 15.23 -12.79 4.35
C GLY A 157 14.76 -12.00 3.13
N THR A 158 13.44 -11.98 2.92
CA THR A 158 12.82 -11.01 2.02
C THR A 158 11.56 -10.45 2.66
N ARG A 159 11.19 -9.24 2.27
CA ARG A 159 9.93 -8.60 2.66
C ARG A 159 9.51 -7.62 1.57
N PRO A 160 8.23 -7.20 1.53
CA PRO A 160 7.85 -6.02 0.77
C PRO A 160 8.69 -4.81 1.17
N THR A 161 8.89 -3.89 0.24
CA THR A 161 9.23 -2.52 0.61
C THR A 161 8.06 -1.94 1.41
N LEU A 162 8.34 -1.12 2.43
CA LEU A 162 7.30 -0.36 3.12
C LEU A 162 7.39 1.07 2.60
N ASP A 163 6.36 1.47 1.87
CA ASP A 163 6.20 2.83 1.34
C ASP A 163 5.69 3.74 2.45
N HIS A 164 6.25 4.95 2.53
CA HIS A 164 5.82 5.98 3.48
C HIS A 164 4.70 6.81 2.86
N PHE A 165 3.43 6.57 3.23
CA PHE A 165 2.26 7.26 2.63
C PHE A 165 2.42 8.79 2.66
N TYR A 166 2.82 9.34 3.79
CA TYR A 166 3.43 10.65 3.94
C TYR A 166 4.95 10.50 3.85
N LEU A 167 5.59 11.19 2.90
CA LEU A 167 7.02 11.03 2.63
C LEU A 167 7.88 11.21 3.89
N LYS A 168 8.78 10.26 4.16
CA LYS A 168 9.73 10.33 5.27
C LYS A 168 10.58 11.60 5.25
N SER A 169 10.87 12.16 4.07
CA SER A 169 11.62 13.42 3.94
C SER A 169 10.89 14.61 4.55
N ASP A 170 9.57 14.61 4.48
CA ASP A 170 8.74 15.74 4.90
C ASP A 170 8.15 15.50 6.30
N TYR A 171 8.05 14.23 6.70
CA TYR A 171 7.46 13.79 7.96
C TYR A 171 8.36 12.74 8.64
N PRO A 172 9.60 13.08 9.01
CA PRO A 172 10.54 12.11 9.59
C PRO A 172 10.04 11.51 10.91
N TYR A 173 9.22 12.24 11.67
CA TYR A 173 8.58 11.77 12.90
C TYR A 173 7.46 10.73 12.67
N LEU A 174 7.02 10.53 11.42
CA LEU A 174 6.06 9.48 11.03
C LEU A 174 6.76 8.26 10.42
N ALA A 175 8.09 8.18 10.44
CA ALA A 175 8.84 7.14 9.75
C ALA A 175 8.55 5.71 10.28
N LEU A 176 8.11 5.61 11.53
CA LEU A 176 7.70 4.37 12.21
C LEU A 176 6.19 4.37 12.52
N SER A 177 5.39 5.23 11.90
CA SER A 177 3.93 5.24 12.12
C SER A 177 3.27 4.13 11.32
N PHE A 178 2.42 3.32 11.95
CA PHE A 178 1.78 2.16 11.32
C PHE A 178 1.04 2.54 10.04
N TRP A 179 0.18 3.55 10.15
CA TRP A 179 -0.62 4.07 9.06
C TRP A 179 0.22 4.75 7.98
N ASN A 180 1.46 5.08 8.29
CA ASN A 180 2.37 5.61 7.30
C ASN A 180 3.11 4.51 6.53
N LEU A 181 3.05 3.23 6.93
CA LEU A 181 3.85 2.14 6.36
C LEU A 181 2.98 1.17 5.53
N ILE A 182 3.04 1.31 4.20
CA ILE A 182 2.27 0.49 3.26
C ILE A 182 3.18 -0.52 2.56
N PRO A 183 2.96 -1.85 2.73
CA PRO A 183 3.75 -2.84 2.01
C PRO A 183 3.43 -2.76 0.53
N SER A 184 4.48 -2.70 -0.29
CA SER A 184 4.34 -2.52 -1.73
C SER A 184 5.51 -3.14 -2.48
N CYS A 185 5.31 -3.39 -3.77
CA CYS A 185 6.38 -3.84 -4.64
C CYS A 185 7.34 -2.68 -4.96
N PHE A 186 8.59 -3.03 -5.25
CA PHE A 186 9.65 -2.06 -5.49
C PHE A 186 9.31 -1.05 -6.59
N SER A 187 8.70 -1.49 -7.70
CA SER A 187 8.32 -0.58 -8.79
C SER A 187 7.31 0.47 -8.36
N CYS A 188 6.28 0.09 -7.59
CA CYS A 188 5.29 1.04 -7.09
C CYS A 188 5.91 2.06 -6.13
N ASN A 189 6.70 1.59 -5.16
CA ASN A 189 7.34 2.45 -4.17
C ASN A 189 8.44 3.33 -4.79
N THR A 190 9.44 2.72 -5.41
CA THR A 190 10.67 3.41 -5.82
C THR A 190 10.53 4.14 -7.15
N GLN A 191 9.84 3.56 -8.13
CA GLN A 191 9.80 4.13 -9.49
C GLN A 191 8.59 5.06 -9.68
N PHE A 192 7.40 4.61 -9.28
CA PHE A 192 6.17 5.38 -9.51
C PHE A 192 5.87 6.38 -8.41
N ARG A 193 5.90 5.96 -7.15
CA ARG A 193 5.63 6.82 -5.99
C ARG A 193 6.80 7.76 -5.73
N ASN A 194 8.01 7.22 -5.52
CA ASN A 194 9.25 7.97 -5.34
C ASN A 194 9.08 9.19 -4.40
N THR A 195 9.26 10.41 -4.92
CA THR A 195 9.12 11.67 -4.18
C THR A 195 7.76 12.35 -4.36
N LYS A 196 6.73 11.65 -4.87
CA LYS A 196 5.39 12.24 -5.06
C LYS A 196 4.66 12.33 -3.72
N HIS A 197 4.25 13.54 -3.36
CA HIS A 197 3.52 13.80 -2.12
C HIS A 197 2.11 13.20 -2.17
N PHE A 198 1.82 12.40 -1.15
CA PHE A 198 0.52 11.82 -0.88
C PHE A 198 0.03 12.34 0.47
N ASP A 199 -1.29 12.52 0.57
CA ASP A 199 -1.98 12.84 1.81
C ASP A 199 -3.37 12.19 1.81
N ILE A 200 -3.96 12.06 3.00
CA ILE A 200 -5.22 11.34 3.16
C ILE A 200 -6.40 12.02 2.46
N PHE A 201 -6.28 13.33 2.17
CA PHE A 201 -7.32 14.13 1.52
C PHE A 201 -7.18 14.18 0.00
N ASN A 202 -6.04 13.84 -0.59
CA ASN A 202 -5.86 13.88 -2.04
C ASN A 202 -5.51 12.52 -2.66
N ASN A 203 -5.23 11.50 -1.84
CA ASN A 203 -4.85 10.17 -2.32
C ASN A 203 -5.61 9.07 -1.57
N ILE A 204 -5.75 7.92 -2.24
CA ILE A 204 -6.31 6.69 -1.70
C ILE A 204 -5.27 6.01 -0.82
N HIS A 205 -5.66 5.79 0.42
CA HIS A 205 -4.91 4.99 1.39
C HIS A 205 -5.39 3.53 1.33
N PRO A 206 -4.55 2.53 0.96
CA PRO A 206 -5.00 1.16 0.72
C PRO A 206 -5.64 0.44 1.91
N TYR A 207 -5.30 0.84 3.14
CA TYR A 207 -5.93 0.28 4.33
C TYR A 207 -7.36 0.79 4.56
N LEU A 208 -7.77 1.86 3.88
CA LEU A 208 -9.07 2.51 4.08
C LEU A 208 -9.99 2.39 2.86
N ASN A 209 -9.43 2.45 1.64
CA ASN A 209 -10.21 2.42 0.40
C ASN A 209 -9.37 1.81 -0.73
N GLY A 210 -10.03 1.45 -1.84
CA GLY A 210 -9.43 0.99 -3.08
C GLY A 210 -10.23 1.44 -4.30
N PHE A 211 -9.95 0.87 -5.48
CA PHE A 211 -10.57 1.29 -6.74
C PHE A 211 -11.91 0.60 -7.01
N GLU A 212 -12.30 -0.40 -6.22
CA GLU A 212 -13.32 -1.40 -6.54
C GLU A 212 -14.70 -0.84 -6.88
N ASN A 213 -15.03 0.35 -6.38
CA ASN A 213 -16.31 1.01 -6.63
C ASN A 213 -16.19 2.26 -7.54
N PHE A 214 -14.98 2.60 -7.98
CA PHE A 214 -14.68 3.86 -8.68
C PHE A 214 -14.16 3.63 -10.10
N LEU A 215 -13.17 2.74 -10.25
CA LEU A 215 -12.59 2.37 -11.54
C LEU A 215 -12.61 0.85 -11.72
N TYR A 216 -13.00 0.40 -12.89
CA TYR A 216 -12.99 -1.01 -13.28
C TYR A 216 -12.30 -1.19 -14.63
N PHE A 217 -11.61 -2.30 -14.80
CA PHE A 217 -11.07 -2.68 -16.10
C PHE A 217 -12.20 -3.06 -17.04
N GLN A 218 -12.15 -2.56 -18.27
CA GLN A 218 -13.14 -2.83 -19.30
C GLN A 218 -12.46 -2.98 -20.66
N THR A 219 -13.02 -3.84 -21.51
CA THR A 219 -12.65 -3.96 -22.92
C THR A 219 -13.59 -3.21 -23.84
N ASP A 220 -13.19 -3.01 -25.10
CA ASP A 220 -14.04 -2.50 -26.17
C ASP A 220 -14.80 -3.63 -26.92
N ILE A 221 -14.86 -4.84 -26.34
CA ILE A 221 -15.51 -5.99 -26.94
C ILE A 221 -17.03 -5.83 -26.86
N ILE A 222 -17.69 -5.93 -28.00
CA ILE A 222 -19.15 -5.89 -28.10
C ILE A 222 -19.74 -7.30 -28.11
N ASP A 223 -19.12 -8.22 -28.85
CA ASP A 223 -19.57 -9.60 -29.00
C ASP A 223 -18.40 -10.57 -28.86
N ILE A 224 -18.45 -11.40 -27.81
CA ILE A 224 -17.41 -12.39 -27.51
C ILE A 224 -17.31 -13.49 -28.58
N THR A 225 -18.37 -13.73 -29.36
CA THR A 225 -18.38 -14.77 -30.39
C THR A 225 -17.43 -14.45 -31.55
N GLU A 226 -17.06 -13.18 -31.71
CA GLU A 226 -16.09 -12.75 -32.72
C GLU A 226 -14.66 -13.29 -32.47
N PHE A 227 -14.40 -13.85 -31.29
CA PHE A 227 -13.15 -14.52 -30.95
C PHE A 227 -13.16 -16.02 -31.32
N ILE A 228 -14.32 -16.60 -31.66
CA ILE A 228 -14.43 -18.00 -32.11
C ILE A 228 -13.80 -18.12 -33.49
N GLY A 229 -12.77 -18.96 -33.61
CA GLY A 229 -12.01 -19.11 -34.85
C GLY A 229 -11.10 -17.93 -35.19
N ASN A 230 -11.02 -16.91 -34.33
CA ASN A 230 -10.17 -15.73 -34.49
C ASN A 230 -9.43 -15.38 -33.19
N SER A 231 -8.51 -16.25 -32.80
CA SER A 231 -7.72 -16.11 -31.56
C SER A 231 -6.81 -14.87 -31.53
N ASN A 232 -6.56 -14.25 -32.69
CA ASN A 232 -5.69 -13.07 -32.81
C ASN A 232 -6.48 -11.74 -32.83
N LYS A 233 -7.80 -11.77 -32.60
CA LYS A 233 -8.59 -10.55 -32.52
C LYS A 233 -7.98 -9.57 -31.50
N ILE A 234 -7.96 -8.31 -31.91
CA ILE A 234 -7.43 -7.19 -31.13
C ILE A 234 -8.60 -6.54 -30.40
N PHE A 235 -8.35 -6.15 -29.16
CA PHE A 235 -9.23 -5.35 -28.32
C PHE A 235 -8.36 -4.39 -27.52
N GLU A 236 -8.97 -3.33 -27.02
CA GLU A 236 -8.38 -2.41 -26.07
C GLU A 236 -8.83 -2.72 -24.63
N LEU A 237 -7.98 -2.35 -23.68
CA LEU A 237 -8.22 -2.54 -22.25
C LEU A 237 -7.98 -1.19 -21.57
N GLU A 238 -8.96 -0.73 -20.79
CA GLU A 238 -8.91 0.58 -20.15
C GLU A 238 -9.50 0.54 -18.73
N LEU A 239 -9.26 1.59 -17.93
CA LEU A 239 -9.93 1.77 -16.64
C LEU A 239 -11.09 2.75 -16.80
N LYS A 240 -12.32 2.24 -16.73
CA LYS A 240 -13.53 3.04 -16.83
C LYS A 240 -14.08 3.44 -15.48
N GLU A 241 -14.70 4.62 -15.46
CA GLU A 241 -15.42 5.13 -14.29
C GLU A 241 -16.74 4.40 -14.11
N ASN A 242 -17.06 4.02 -12.87
CA ASN A 242 -18.37 3.49 -12.56
C ASN A 242 -19.42 4.62 -12.62
N GLY A 243 -20.27 4.58 -13.64
CA GLY A 243 -21.33 5.57 -13.87
C GLY A 243 -22.35 5.70 -12.74
N LYS A 244 -22.42 4.75 -11.80
CA LYS A 244 -23.25 4.84 -10.59
C LYS A 244 -22.62 5.69 -9.49
N THR A 245 -21.35 6.09 -9.63
CA THR A 245 -20.54 6.69 -8.55
C THR A 245 -20.57 8.24 -8.54
N ILE A 246 -21.51 8.85 -9.26
CA ILE A 246 -21.73 10.32 -9.32
C ILE A 246 -21.91 10.93 -7.91
N GLN A 247 -22.32 10.14 -6.92
CA GLN A 247 -22.49 10.61 -5.53
C GLN A 247 -21.18 10.87 -4.76
N ASN A 248 -19.99 10.52 -5.28
CA ASN A 248 -18.73 10.64 -4.51
C ASN A 248 -17.55 11.18 -5.35
N SER A 249 -17.76 12.31 -6.02
CA SER A 249 -16.79 12.97 -6.92
C SER A 249 -15.38 13.10 -6.31
N PHE A 250 -15.29 13.45 -5.03
CA PHE A 250 -13.98 13.62 -4.36
C PHE A 250 -13.17 12.32 -4.29
N LYS A 251 -13.80 11.18 -3.96
CA LYS A 251 -13.08 9.88 -3.95
C LYS A 251 -12.69 9.43 -5.34
N LEU A 252 -13.50 9.76 -6.35
CA LEU A 252 -13.19 9.47 -7.75
C LEU A 252 -11.95 10.26 -8.21
N GLU A 253 -11.85 11.54 -7.86
CA GLU A 253 -10.67 12.35 -8.19
C GLU A 253 -9.38 11.82 -7.54
N LYS A 254 -9.43 11.39 -6.26
CA LYS A 254 -8.31 10.68 -5.62
C LYS A 254 -7.89 9.45 -6.41
N THR A 255 -8.88 8.66 -6.81
CA THR A 255 -8.68 7.42 -7.56
C THR A 255 -7.98 7.67 -8.88
N LYS A 256 -8.43 8.68 -9.64
CA LYS A 256 -7.79 9.12 -10.89
C LYS A 256 -6.36 9.59 -10.67
N LYS A 257 -6.13 10.43 -9.66
CA LYS A 257 -4.78 10.89 -9.30
C LYS A 257 -3.86 9.70 -9.01
N ASN A 258 -4.32 8.72 -8.23
CA ASN A 258 -3.54 7.52 -7.97
C ASN A 258 -3.32 6.64 -9.21
N ASN A 259 -4.32 6.50 -10.09
CA ASN A 259 -4.16 5.79 -11.37
C ASN A 259 -3.02 6.40 -12.19
N LEU A 260 -3.02 7.73 -12.35
CA LEU A 260 -1.96 8.47 -13.04
C LEU A 260 -0.59 8.31 -12.38
N VAL A 261 -0.52 8.35 -11.05
CA VAL A 261 0.75 8.20 -10.32
C VAL A 261 1.40 6.85 -10.61
N PHE A 262 0.60 5.78 -10.54
CA PHE A 262 1.07 4.40 -10.69
C PHE A 262 0.99 3.88 -12.13
N ARG A 263 0.49 4.70 -13.06
CA ARG A 263 0.33 4.37 -14.48
C ARG A 263 -0.39 3.04 -14.70
N LEU A 264 -1.44 2.79 -13.93
CA LEU A 264 -2.05 1.46 -13.89
C LEU A 264 -2.72 1.16 -15.23
N GLU A 265 -3.49 2.09 -15.78
CA GLU A 265 -4.11 1.91 -17.10
C GLU A 265 -3.10 1.55 -18.18
N GLU A 266 -1.98 2.27 -18.30
CA GLU A 266 -1.00 2.01 -19.35
C GLU A 266 -0.29 0.67 -19.14
N ILE A 267 0.09 0.34 -17.90
CA ILE A 267 0.77 -0.92 -17.62
C ILE A 267 -0.15 -2.11 -17.87
N TYR A 268 -1.42 -2.01 -17.50
CA TYR A 268 -2.38 -3.07 -17.70
C TYR A 268 -2.72 -3.26 -19.17
N SER A 269 -3.04 -2.18 -19.88
CA SER A 269 -3.34 -2.21 -21.32
C SER A 269 -2.19 -2.76 -22.16
N GLN A 270 -0.94 -2.52 -21.76
CA GLN A 270 0.23 -3.00 -22.51
C GLN A 270 0.64 -4.43 -22.17
N ASN A 271 0.49 -4.87 -20.92
CA ASN A 271 1.12 -6.12 -20.45
C ASN A 271 0.14 -7.24 -20.09
N HIS A 272 -1.17 -6.96 -20.02
CA HIS A 272 -2.15 -7.94 -19.51
C HIS A 272 -3.25 -8.31 -20.50
N LYS A 273 -3.10 -7.97 -21.80
CA LYS A 273 -4.04 -8.43 -22.84
C LYS A 273 -4.07 -9.96 -22.97
N SER A 274 -2.97 -10.67 -22.73
CA SER A 274 -2.94 -12.14 -22.71
C SER A 274 -3.76 -12.72 -21.56
N ASP A 275 -3.67 -12.15 -20.36
CA ASP A 275 -4.47 -12.57 -19.21
C ASP A 275 -5.96 -12.34 -19.46
N VAL A 276 -6.32 -11.21 -20.08
CA VAL A 276 -7.72 -10.93 -20.48
C VAL A 276 -8.21 -11.91 -21.54
N ARG A 277 -7.38 -12.30 -22.51
CA ARG A 277 -7.73 -13.33 -23.52
C ARG A 277 -8.08 -14.67 -22.88
N GLU A 278 -7.36 -15.07 -21.83
CA GLU A 278 -7.69 -16.31 -21.11
C GLU A 278 -9.09 -16.23 -20.48
N ILE A 279 -9.47 -15.06 -19.95
CA ILE A 279 -10.81 -14.85 -19.38
C ILE A 279 -11.88 -14.86 -20.48
N ILE A 280 -11.60 -14.28 -21.66
CA ILE A 280 -12.51 -14.34 -22.82
C ILE A 280 -12.71 -15.79 -23.27
N GLN A 281 -11.64 -16.59 -23.36
CA GLN A 281 -11.75 -18.01 -23.69
C GLN A 281 -12.62 -18.75 -22.67
N LYS A 282 -12.43 -18.46 -21.38
CA LYS A 282 -13.28 -19.01 -20.31
C LYS A 282 -14.74 -18.59 -20.48
N ALA A 283 -15.03 -17.34 -20.86
CA ALA A 283 -16.39 -16.85 -21.11
C ALA A 283 -17.06 -17.49 -22.33
N ILE A 284 -16.28 -17.92 -23.33
CA ILE A 284 -16.80 -18.64 -24.50
C ILE A 284 -17.08 -20.11 -24.16
N ILE A 285 -16.23 -20.74 -23.34
CA ILE A 285 -16.31 -22.17 -23.01
C ILE A 285 -17.35 -22.41 -21.89
N TYR A 286 -17.40 -21.52 -20.91
CA TYR A 286 -18.20 -21.67 -19.69
C TYR A 286 -19.30 -20.61 -19.66
N ASP A 287 -20.52 -21.02 -19.34
CA ASP A 287 -21.59 -20.08 -18.98
C ASP A 287 -21.51 -19.67 -17.50
N ASP A 288 -22.36 -18.72 -17.11
CA ASP A 288 -22.47 -18.20 -15.73
C ASP A 288 -22.94 -19.24 -14.71
N LYS A 289 -23.45 -20.40 -15.17
CA LYS A 289 -23.95 -21.50 -14.34
C LYS A 289 -22.96 -22.64 -14.22
N TYR A 290 -21.86 -22.61 -14.98
CA TYR A 290 -20.92 -23.71 -15.03
C TYR A 290 -20.20 -23.92 -13.69
N SER A 291 -19.91 -22.86 -12.94
CA SER A 291 -19.36 -22.97 -11.57
C SER A 291 -20.26 -23.78 -10.64
N LYS A 292 -21.57 -23.57 -10.73
CA LYS A 292 -22.56 -24.33 -9.97
C LYS A 292 -22.58 -25.80 -10.39
N SER A 293 -22.57 -26.07 -11.70
CA SER A 293 -22.48 -27.45 -12.21
C SER A 293 -21.20 -28.16 -11.76
N LEU A 294 -20.05 -27.47 -11.77
CA LEU A 294 -18.80 -28.00 -11.24
C LEU A 294 -18.90 -28.33 -9.75
N TYR A 295 -19.48 -27.43 -8.96
CA TYR A 295 -19.69 -27.66 -7.53
C TYR A 295 -20.62 -28.85 -7.27
N ASP A 296 -21.78 -28.90 -7.93
CA ASP A 296 -22.79 -29.94 -7.72
C ASP A 296 -22.27 -31.33 -8.11
N ASN A 297 -21.53 -31.43 -9.23
CA ASN A 297 -20.97 -32.70 -9.72
C ASN A 297 -19.71 -33.16 -8.96
N TRP A 298 -19.01 -32.25 -8.28
CA TRP A 298 -17.73 -32.51 -7.62
C TRP A 298 -17.69 -31.95 -6.19
N SER A 299 -18.80 -32.07 -5.46
CA SER A 299 -19.01 -31.48 -4.13
C SER A 299 -18.03 -31.96 -3.04
N GLY A 300 -17.27 -33.03 -3.30
CA GLY A 300 -16.16 -33.49 -2.43
C GLY A 300 -14.82 -32.80 -2.69
N ILE A 301 -14.66 -32.06 -3.80
CA ILE A 301 -13.43 -31.34 -4.16
C ILE A 301 -13.52 -29.87 -3.76
N PHE A 302 -14.69 -29.26 -3.96
CA PHE A 302 -14.91 -27.83 -3.75
C PHE A 302 -15.65 -27.56 -2.45
N THR A 303 -15.24 -26.54 -1.70
CA THR A 303 -15.92 -26.19 -0.44
C THR A 303 -17.29 -25.55 -0.65
N ASP A 304 -17.41 -24.74 -1.71
CA ASP A 304 -18.62 -24.03 -2.13
C ASP A 304 -18.54 -23.69 -3.63
N GLU A 305 -19.61 -23.09 -4.16
CA GLU A 305 -19.65 -22.63 -5.56
C GLU A 305 -18.55 -21.59 -5.86
N TYR A 306 -18.17 -20.75 -4.88
CA TYR A 306 -17.11 -19.75 -5.06
C TYR A 306 -15.73 -20.40 -5.24
N ASP A 307 -15.45 -21.51 -4.56
CA ASP A 307 -14.24 -22.29 -4.74
C ASP A 307 -14.16 -22.91 -6.15
N ALA A 308 -15.29 -23.44 -6.64
CA ALA A 308 -15.41 -23.93 -8.02
C ALA A 308 -15.24 -22.79 -9.06
N GLN A 309 -15.86 -21.62 -8.82
CA GLN A 309 -15.69 -20.43 -9.65
C GLN A 309 -14.23 -19.94 -9.67
N LYS A 310 -13.56 -19.91 -8.52
CA LYS A 310 -12.15 -19.55 -8.40
C LYS A 310 -11.23 -20.52 -9.16
N MET A 311 -11.56 -21.82 -9.16
CA MET A 311 -10.86 -22.81 -9.99
C MET A 311 -11.07 -22.54 -11.48
N MET A 312 -12.32 -22.33 -11.90
CA MET A 312 -12.69 -22.03 -13.28
C MET A 312 -11.96 -20.78 -13.81
N LEU A 313 -11.97 -19.70 -13.03
CA LEU A 313 -11.31 -18.43 -13.39
C LEU A 313 -9.81 -18.43 -13.14
N GLY A 314 -9.31 -19.34 -12.31
CA GLY A 314 -7.92 -19.36 -11.86
C GLY A 314 -7.56 -18.22 -10.91
N ASN A 315 -8.53 -17.46 -10.40
CA ASN A 315 -8.27 -16.29 -9.55
C ASN A 315 -9.44 -15.95 -8.61
N TYR A 316 -9.19 -15.03 -7.67
CA TYR A 316 -10.20 -14.55 -6.74
C TYR A 316 -11.08 -13.46 -7.35
N THR A 317 -12.38 -13.55 -7.11
CA THR A 317 -13.37 -12.56 -7.55
C THR A 317 -14.01 -11.79 -6.39
N ASN A 318 -13.83 -12.22 -5.15
CA ASN A 318 -14.24 -11.44 -3.98
C ASN A 318 -13.22 -10.32 -3.70
N ILE A 319 -13.71 -9.10 -3.52
CA ILE A 319 -12.90 -7.91 -3.17
C ILE A 319 -11.99 -8.19 -1.97
N LYS A 320 -12.51 -8.89 -0.96
CA LYS A 320 -11.79 -9.18 0.29
C LYS A 320 -10.57 -10.10 0.12
N ASP A 321 -10.43 -10.71 -1.05
CA ASP A 321 -9.38 -11.68 -1.36
C ASP A 321 -8.38 -11.17 -2.40
N PHE A 322 -8.53 -9.92 -2.87
CA PHE A 322 -7.70 -9.38 -3.94
C PHE A 322 -6.21 -9.36 -3.62
N GLU A 323 -5.85 -9.28 -2.35
CA GLU A 323 -4.47 -9.31 -1.89
C GLU A 323 -3.84 -10.71 -1.85
N LYS A 324 -4.61 -11.76 -2.14
CA LYS A 324 -4.14 -13.16 -2.09
C LYS A 324 -3.46 -13.61 -3.37
N ARG A 325 -3.85 -13.09 -4.53
CA ARG A 325 -3.25 -13.43 -5.85
C ARG A 325 -3.24 -12.23 -6.80
N PRO A 326 -2.16 -12.04 -7.59
CA PRO A 326 -2.08 -11.01 -8.60
C PRO A 326 -3.24 -11.05 -9.58
N LEU A 327 -3.56 -9.88 -10.10
CA LEU A 327 -4.57 -9.65 -11.12
C LEU A 327 -5.99 -10.01 -10.69
N SER A 328 -6.25 -10.34 -9.41
CA SER A 328 -7.60 -10.63 -8.93
C SER A 328 -8.61 -9.53 -9.28
N LYS A 329 -8.22 -8.25 -9.18
CA LYS A 329 -9.10 -7.15 -9.59
C LYS A 329 -9.39 -7.18 -11.10
N LEU A 330 -8.36 -7.33 -11.93
CA LEU A 330 -8.52 -7.44 -13.38
C LEU A 330 -9.42 -8.62 -13.74
N THR A 331 -9.14 -9.80 -13.16
CA THR A 331 -9.93 -11.00 -13.40
C THR A 331 -11.39 -10.80 -13.04
N ARG A 332 -11.67 -10.22 -11.87
CA ARG A 332 -13.04 -9.93 -11.45
C ARG A 332 -13.73 -8.93 -12.37
N ASP A 333 -13.08 -7.82 -12.69
CA ASP A 333 -13.69 -6.75 -13.48
C ASP A 333 -14.09 -7.29 -14.87
N ILE A 334 -13.18 -7.99 -15.55
CA ILE A 334 -13.42 -8.59 -16.87
C ILE A 334 -14.43 -9.76 -16.78
N ALA A 335 -14.38 -10.59 -15.74
CA ALA A 335 -15.36 -11.66 -15.59
C ALA A 335 -16.80 -11.10 -15.42
N ASN A 336 -16.97 -10.00 -14.68
CA ASN A 336 -18.28 -9.32 -14.59
C ASN A 336 -18.70 -8.73 -15.95
N GLU A 337 -17.77 -8.07 -16.67
CA GLU A 337 -18.03 -7.50 -17.99
C GLU A 337 -18.57 -8.56 -18.97
N LEU A 338 -17.98 -9.75 -18.96
CA LEU A 338 -18.34 -10.86 -19.84
C LEU A 338 -19.50 -11.71 -19.30
N GLY A 339 -20.10 -11.35 -18.16
CA GLY A 339 -21.24 -12.05 -17.56
C GLY A 339 -20.93 -13.43 -16.99
N LEU A 340 -19.67 -13.70 -16.60
CA LEU A 340 -19.26 -14.96 -15.97
C LEU A 340 -19.60 -15.04 -14.48
N ILE A 341 -19.80 -13.90 -13.82
CA ILE A 341 -20.01 -13.78 -12.35
C ILE A 341 -20.99 -12.67 -11.99
#